data_AF-A0A1G9M9W5-F1
#
_entry.id   AF-A0A1G9M9W5-F1
#
_cell.length_a   1.000
_cell.length_b   1.000
_cell.length_c   1.000
_cell.angle_alpha   90.00
_cell.angle_beta   90.00
_cell.angle_gamma   90.00
#
_symmetry.space_group_name_H-M   'P 1'
#
loop_
_entity.id
_entity.type
_entity.pdbx_description
1 polymer ?
#
loop_
_entity_poly.entity_id
_entity_poly.type
_entity_poly.pdbx_seq_one_letter_code
_entity_poly.pdbx_strand_id
1 'polypeptide(L)'
;MKKLTTILFMLLLGMIIFISCKKEEESTECDLTAETEMYQKKLNAFVENPTVASCNALRQYGIEVTRKAEKCTGYSKDSFLKVYEAYESIDCTPFK
;
A
#
# COMPACT_ATOMS: atom_id res chain seq x y z
N MET A 1 -29.02 -37.34 -5.14
CA MET A 1 -27.74 -36.66 -5.47
C MET A 1 -27.57 -35.45 -4.55
N LYS A 2 -27.08 -35.64 -3.30
CA LYS A 2 -26.99 -34.59 -2.26
C LYS A 2 -25.80 -34.82 -1.30
N LYS A 3 -24.74 -35.49 -1.75
CA LYS A 3 -23.61 -35.90 -0.88
C LYS A 3 -22.22 -35.55 -1.40
N LEU A 4 -22.09 -34.97 -2.60
CA LEU A 4 -20.79 -34.65 -3.20
C LEU A 4 -20.26 -33.24 -2.85
N THR A 5 -21.14 -32.31 -2.46
CA THR A 5 -20.74 -30.91 -2.22
C THR A 5 -20.14 -30.66 -0.84
N THR A 6 -20.37 -31.54 0.14
CA THR A 6 -19.89 -31.34 1.52
C THR A 6 -18.44 -31.77 1.71
N ILE A 7 -17.94 -32.71 0.90
CA ILE A 7 -16.55 -33.21 1.01
C ILE A 7 -15.54 -32.22 0.38
N LEU A 8 -15.98 -31.45 -0.62
CA LEU A 8 -15.14 -30.45 -1.29
C LEU A 8 -14.79 -29.26 -0.36
N PHE A 9 -15.66 -28.96 0.61
CA PHE A 9 -15.45 -27.84 1.54
C PHE A 9 -14.50 -28.15 2.71
N MET A 10 -14.27 -29.43 3.03
CA MET A 10 -13.35 -29.84 4.11
C MET A 10 -11.88 -29.95 3.67
N LEU A 11 -11.61 -30.01 2.36
CA LEU A 11 -10.23 -30.10 1.82
C LEU A 11 -9.52 -28.74 1.69
N LEU A 12 -10.25 -27.62 1.79
CA LEU A 12 -9.69 -26.26 1.65
C LEU A 12 -9.15 -25.67 2.96
N LEU A 13 -9.49 -26.26 4.11
CA LEU A 13 -9.05 -25.78 5.43
C LEU A 13 -7.71 -26.38 5.89
N GLY A 14 -7.10 -27.28 5.11
CA GLY A 14 -5.89 -28.00 5.48
C GLY A 14 -4.55 -27.39 5.03
N MET A 15 -4.54 -26.23 4.37
CA MET A 15 -3.32 -25.63 3.76
C MET A 15 -2.74 -24.44 4.53
N ILE A 16 -3.13 -24.17 5.77
CA ILE A 16 -2.61 -23.04 6.57
C ILE A 16 -1.59 -23.49 7.62
N ILE A 17 -0.65 -24.37 7.25
CA ILE A 17 0.46 -24.72 8.13
C ILE A 17 1.74 -24.72 7.29
N PHE A 18 2.80 -24.12 7.85
CA PHE A 18 4.16 -23.97 7.31
C PHE A 18 4.45 -22.71 6.48
N ILE A 19 4.24 -21.53 7.08
CA ILE A 19 5.27 -20.48 6.93
C ILE A 19 6.08 -20.48 8.22
N SER A 20 7.20 -21.20 8.13
CA SER A 20 8.29 -21.13 9.09
C SER A 20 8.79 -19.68 9.11
N CYS A 21 8.42 -18.91 10.13
CA CYS A 21 9.10 -17.66 10.45
C CYS A 21 10.50 -18.03 10.95
N LYS A 22 11.43 -18.23 10.01
CA LYS A 22 12.85 -18.08 10.30
C LYS A 22 13.04 -16.64 10.78
N LYS A 23 13.51 -16.50 12.02
CA LYS A 23 14.05 -15.24 12.53
C LYS A 23 15.25 -14.88 11.65
N GLU A 24 15.09 -13.89 10.79
CA GLU A 24 16.20 -13.22 10.12
C GLU A 24 16.57 -11.98 10.94
N GLU A 25 17.80 -12.05 11.44
CA GLU A 25 18.80 -11.01 11.69
C GLU A 25 18.34 -9.55 11.59
N GLU A 26 18.63 -8.77 12.66
CA GLU A 26 18.51 -7.31 12.80
C GLU A 26 18.06 -6.55 11.53
N SER A 27 16.78 -6.66 11.18
CA SER A 27 16.18 -5.72 10.25
C SER A 27 16.12 -4.40 11.00
N THR A 28 16.70 -3.34 10.44
CA THR A 28 16.27 -1.99 10.78
C THR A 28 14.79 -1.94 10.42
N GLU A 29 13.92 -2.20 11.40
CA GLU A 29 12.49 -2.37 11.20
C GLU A 29 11.99 -1.06 10.58
N CYS A 30 11.69 -1.08 9.28
CA CYS A 30 11.23 0.13 8.62
C CYS A 30 9.81 0.42 9.09
N ASP A 31 9.72 1.34 10.04
CA ASP A 31 8.46 1.88 10.51
C ASP A 31 7.98 2.97 9.54
N LEU A 32 6.91 2.67 8.81
CA LEU A 32 6.18 3.61 7.95
C LEU A 32 4.82 3.98 8.54
N THR A 33 4.61 3.75 9.84
CA THR A 33 3.32 4.01 10.50
C THR A 33 2.95 5.49 10.38
N ALA A 34 3.90 6.38 10.71
CA ALA A 34 3.68 7.83 10.64
C ALA A 34 3.38 8.30 9.20
N GLU A 35 4.10 7.77 8.22
CA GLU A 35 3.86 8.00 6.79
C GLU A 35 2.47 7.54 6.36
N THR A 36 2.05 6.37 6.81
CA THR A 36 0.74 5.80 6.47
C THR A 36 -0.39 6.62 7.08
N GLU A 37 -0.26 7.00 8.35
CA GLU A 37 -1.22 7.87 9.04
C GLU A 37 -1.34 9.24 8.38
N MET A 38 -0.22 9.84 8.02
CA MET A 38 -0.22 11.14 7.35
C MET A 38 -0.77 11.05 5.93
N TYR A 39 -0.47 9.98 5.19
CA TYR A 39 -1.08 9.74 3.87
C TYR A 39 -2.60 9.63 3.99
N GLN A 40 -3.10 8.85 4.96
CA GLN A 40 -4.52 8.73 5.24
C GLN A 40 -5.15 10.09 5.59
N LYS A 41 -4.45 10.90 6.39
CA LYS A 41 -4.90 12.26 6.72
C LYS A 41 -5.03 13.16 5.49
N LYS A 42 -4.06 13.11 4.56
CA LYS A 42 -4.11 13.88 3.30
C LYS A 42 -5.20 13.37 2.38
N LEU A 43 -5.40 12.06 2.33
CA LEU A 43 -6.47 11.44 1.55
C LEU A 43 -7.84 11.89 2.09
N ASN A 44 -8.05 11.83 3.40
CA ASN A 44 -9.30 12.29 4.02
C ASN A 44 -9.54 13.78 3.73
N ALA A 45 -8.52 14.64 3.86
CA ALA A 45 -8.65 16.06 3.55
C ALA A 45 -9.04 16.32 2.08
N PHE A 46 -8.54 15.52 1.14
CA PHE A 46 -8.94 15.60 -0.27
C PHE A 46 -10.36 15.08 -0.50
N VAL A 47 -10.74 13.96 0.13
CA VAL A 47 -12.10 13.39 0.02
C VAL A 47 -13.16 14.32 0.62
N GLU A 48 -12.86 14.95 1.75
CA GLU A 48 -13.77 15.87 2.45
C GLU A 48 -13.91 17.22 1.75
N ASN A 49 -12.82 17.73 1.16
CA ASN A 49 -12.82 19.02 0.47
C ASN A 49 -11.88 19.00 -0.76
N PRO A 50 -12.34 18.43 -1.90
CA PRO A 50 -11.52 18.26 -3.08
C PRO A 50 -11.22 19.62 -3.72
N THR A 51 -10.01 20.10 -3.48
CA THR A 51 -9.44 21.34 -4.01
C THR A 51 -8.10 21.07 -4.67
N VAL A 52 -7.65 21.97 -5.57
CA VAL A 52 -6.29 21.93 -6.14
C VAL A 52 -5.22 21.79 -5.06
N ALA A 53 -5.38 22.47 -3.92
CA ALA A 53 -4.43 22.42 -2.82
C ALA A 53 -4.39 21.03 -2.15
N SER A 54 -5.56 20.48 -1.80
CA SER A 54 -5.67 19.15 -1.18
C SER A 54 -5.19 18.02 -2.10
N CYS A 55 -5.50 18.09 -3.41
CA CYS A 55 -5.03 17.15 -4.41
C CYS A 55 -3.51 17.19 -4.54
N ASN A 56 -2.91 18.39 -4.68
CA ASN A 56 -1.47 18.53 -4.77
C ASN A 56 -0.76 18.05 -3.50
N ALA A 57 -1.33 18.30 -2.33
CA ALA A 57 -0.79 17.83 -1.06
C ALA A 57 -0.81 16.30 -0.97
N LEU A 58 -1.89 15.64 -1.38
CA LEU A 58 -1.98 14.18 -1.45
C LEU A 58 -0.96 13.61 -2.46
N ARG A 59 -0.89 14.19 -3.65
CA ARG A 59 0.04 13.80 -4.71
C ARG A 59 1.50 13.84 -4.24
N GLN A 60 1.92 14.99 -3.71
CA GLN A 60 3.29 15.19 -3.23
C GLN A 60 3.63 14.22 -2.10
N TYR A 61 2.70 14.01 -1.16
CA TYR A 61 2.94 13.13 -0.04
C TYR A 61 3.00 11.65 -0.46
N GLY A 62 2.17 11.24 -1.43
CA GLY A 62 2.25 9.91 -2.03
C GLY A 62 3.62 9.60 -2.64
N ILE A 63 4.22 10.56 -3.34
CA ILE A 63 5.60 10.44 -3.88
C ILE A 63 6.62 10.30 -2.74
N GLU A 64 6.48 11.10 -1.68
CA GLU A 64 7.40 11.05 -0.53
C GLU A 64 7.36 9.69 0.17
N VAL A 65 6.16 9.19 0.48
CA VAL A 65 5.97 7.89 1.13
C VAL A 65 6.51 6.76 0.26
N THR A 66 6.26 6.81 -1.04
CA THR A 66 6.81 5.84 -2.01
C THR A 66 8.34 5.83 -1.97
N ARG A 67 8.99 7.00 -1.85
CA ARG A 67 10.45 7.12 -1.73
C ARG A 67 11.01 6.58 -0.43
N LYS A 68 10.27 6.75 0.67
CA LYS A 68 10.65 6.16 1.95
C LYS A 68 10.49 4.64 1.90
N ALA A 69 9.39 4.14 1.34
CA ALA A 69 9.15 2.71 1.14
C ALA A 69 10.20 2.05 0.23
N GLU A 70 10.65 2.72 -0.83
CA GLU A 70 11.75 2.25 -1.68
C GLU A 70 13.02 1.97 -0.87
N LYS A 71 13.45 2.94 -0.07
CA LYS A 71 14.64 2.82 0.78
C LYS A 71 14.52 1.72 1.83
N CYS A 72 13.29 1.45 2.26
CA CYS A 72 13.00 0.55 3.37
C CYS A 72 12.88 -0.92 2.99
N THR A 73 12.31 -1.20 1.82
CA THR A 73 11.90 -2.57 1.45
C THR A 73 12.97 -3.34 0.68
N GLY A 74 14.00 -2.65 0.18
CA GLY A 74 15.02 -3.25 -0.67
C GLY A 74 14.49 -3.77 -2.01
N TYR A 75 13.22 -3.55 -2.35
CA TYR A 75 12.68 -3.89 -3.66
C TYR A 75 13.36 -3.04 -4.74
N SER A 76 13.39 -3.58 -5.96
CA SER A 76 13.97 -2.89 -7.11
C SER A 76 13.31 -1.53 -7.33
N LYS A 77 14.12 -0.53 -7.70
CA LYS A 77 13.64 0.81 -8.08
C LYS A 77 12.54 0.77 -9.14
N ASP A 78 12.61 -0.20 -10.06
CA ASP A 78 11.61 -0.41 -11.11
C ASP A 78 10.23 -0.78 -10.56
N SER A 79 10.18 -1.48 -9.42
CA SER A 79 8.91 -1.80 -8.73
C SER A 79 8.21 -0.53 -8.23
N PHE A 80 8.98 0.49 -7.84
CA PHE A 80 8.45 1.76 -7.35
C PHE A 80 8.22 2.78 -8.45
N LEU A 81 8.87 2.64 -9.61
CA LEU A 81 8.73 3.55 -10.75
C LEU A 81 7.26 3.76 -11.15
N LYS A 82 6.49 2.68 -11.26
CA LYS A 82 5.06 2.74 -11.60
C LYS A 82 4.23 3.55 -10.59
N VAL A 83 4.60 3.49 -9.31
CA VAL A 83 3.91 4.23 -8.25
C VAL A 83 4.27 5.71 -8.32
N TYR A 84 5.53 6.05 -8.60
CA TYR A 84 5.93 7.44 -8.84
C TYR A 84 5.21 8.03 -10.05
N GLU A 85 5.19 7.32 -11.17
CA GLU A 85 4.51 7.75 -12.39
C GLU A 85 3.01 7.93 -12.15
N ALA A 86 2.38 7.03 -11.39
CA ALA A 86 0.97 7.17 -11.02
C ALA A 86 0.72 8.47 -10.28
N TYR A 87 1.50 8.80 -9.24
CA TYR A 87 1.34 10.07 -8.54
C TYR A 87 1.70 11.28 -9.41
N GLU A 88 2.80 11.27 -10.16
CA GLU A 88 3.16 12.40 -11.02
C GLU A 88 2.12 12.69 -12.10
N SER A 89 1.43 11.65 -12.60
CA SER A 89 0.38 11.79 -13.60
C SER A 89 -0.94 12.37 -13.07
N ILE A 90 -1.11 12.52 -11.75
CA ILE A 90 -2.31 13.11 -11.17
C ILE A 90 -2.41 14.58 -11.57
N ASP A 91 -3.38 14.86 -12.44
CA ASP A 91 -3.80 16.21 -12.79
C ASP A 91 -4.76 16.76 -11.72
N CYS A 92 -4.28 17.75 -10.97
CA CYS A 92 -5.07 18.43 -9.94
C CYS A 92 -5.82 19.66 -10.46
N THR A 93 -5.67 20.04 -11.73
CA THR A 93 -6.35 21.21 -12.31
C THR A 93 -7.88 21.14 -12.32
N PRO A 94 -8.55 19.95 -12.37
CA PRO A 94 -10.00 19.86 -12.33
C PRO A 94 -10.65 20.26 -11.00
N PHE A 95 -9.89 20.36 -9.90
CA PHE A 95 -10.40 20.69 -8.56
C PHE A 95 -10.37 22.20 -8.25
N LYS A 96 -10.54 23.03 -9.29
CA LYS A 96 -10.56 24.51 -9.21
C LYS A 96 -11.94 25.05 -8.84
#